data_AF-A0A2W2C624-F1
#
_entry.id   AF-A0A2W2C624-F1
#
_cell.length_a   1.000
_cell.length_b   1.000
_cell.length_c   1.000
_cell.angle_alpha   90.00
_cell.angle_beta   90.00
_cell.angle_gamma   90.00
#
_symmetry.space_group_name_H-M   'P 1'
#
loop_
_entity.id
_entity.type
_entity.pdbx_description
1 polymer ?
#
loop_
_entity_poly.entity_id
_entity_poly.type
_entity_poly.pdbx_seq_one_letter_code
_entity_poly.pdbx_strand_id
1 'polypeptide(L)' 'MTDPLAEDPFDYQVTKAGPIRVSRGGRVVVTVAGRAAERLAAALEQAADDHERQLLLAKATGNYKRGNERR' A
#
# COMPACT_ATOMS: atom_id res chain seq x y z
N MET A 1 -21.32 -14.35 8.46
CA MET A 1 -21.02 -13.28 7.50
C MET A 1 -19.54 -12.99 7.67
N THR A 2 -18.70 -13.59 6.84
CA THR A 2 -17.24 -13.49 6.98
C THR A 2 -16.76 -12.64 5.83
N ASP A 3 -16.42 -11.39 6.13
CA ASP A 3 -15.84 -10.46 5.18
C ASP A 3 -14.42 -10.96 4.86
N PRO A 4 -14.08 -11.39 3.64
CA PRO A 4 -12.74 -11.89 3.31
C PRO A 4 -11.65 -10.80 3.44
N LEU A 5 -12.05 -9.53 3.57
CA LEU A 5 -11.17 -8.40 3.93
C LEU A 5 -10.91 -8.31 5.45
N ALA A 6 -11.72 -8.96 6.29
CA ALA A 6 -11.50 -9.04 7.73
C ALA A 6 -10.52 -10.17 8.13
N GLU A 7 -10.40 -11.21 7.28
CA GLU A 7 -9.55 -12.37 7.60
C GLU A 7 -8.07 -12.16 7.24
N ASP A 8 -7.75 -11.33 6.23
CA ASP A 8 -6.36 -11.07 5.84
C ASP A 8 -6.18 -9.65 5.25
N PRO A 9 -6.24 -8.60 6.09
CA PRO A 9 -6.07 -7.21 5.67
C PRO A 9 -4.65 -6.96 5.16
N PHE A 10 -4.51 -6.00 4.24
CA PHE A 10 -3.20 -5.50 3.86
C PHE A 10 -2.64 -4.65 5.00
N ASP A 11 -1.48 -5.05 5.48
CA ASP A 11 -0.69 -4.29 6.43
C ASP A 11 0.35 -3.45 5.67
N TYR A 12 0.74 -2.32 6.21
CA TYR A 12 1.81 -1.52 5.63
C TYR A 12 2.72 -0.93 6.69
N GLN A 13 4.01 -0.89 6.36
CA GLN A 13 5.03 -0.33 7.23
C GLN A 13 5.86 0.68 6.46
N VAL A 14 5.77 1.93 6.87
CA VAL A 14 6.64 3.01 6.41
C VAL A 14 7.97 2.89 7.15
N THR A 15 9.05 2.65 6.42
CA THR A 15 10.38 2.59 7.01
C THR A 15 10.95 4.00 7.20
N LYS A 16 11.83 4.20 8.19
CA LYS A 16 12.53 5.49 8.40
C LYS A 16 13.35 5.96 7.20
N ALA A 17 13.71 5.06 6.30
CA ALA A 17 14.44 5.37 5.07
C ALA A 17 13.53 5.88 3.94
N GLY A 18 12.21 5.89 4.14
CA GLY A 18 11.22 6.32 3.13
C GLY A 18 10.42 5.22 2.43
N PRO A 19 10.93 3.99 2.16
CA PRO A 19 10.13 2.99 1.47
C PRO A 19 9.00 2.42 2.35
N ILE A 20 7.90 2.07 1.70
CA ILE A 20 6.71 1.44 2.29
C ILE A 20 6.70 -0.03 1.93
N ARG A 21 6.67 -0.90 2.94
CA ARG A 21 6.47 -2.34 2.76
C ARG A 21 5.01 -2.66 2.97
N VAL A 22 4.39 -3.34 2.02
CA VAL A 22 3.03 -3.85 2.18
C VAL A 22 3.11 -5.34 2.45
N SER A 23 2.47 -5.75 3.54
CA SER A 23 2.41 -7.11 4.05
C SER A 23 1.01 -7.68 3.90
N ARG A 24 0.90 -8.96 3.61
CA ARG A 24 -0.36 -9.71 3.60
C ARG A 24 -0.13 -11.07 4.26
N GLY A 25 -0.96 -11.45 5.22
CA GLY A 25 -0.79 -12.70 6.00
C GLY A 25 0.59 -12.85 6.65
N GLY A 26 1.19 -11.75 7.12
CA GLY A 26 2.53 -11.74 7.73
C GLY A 26 3.71 -11.84 6.74
N ARG A 27 3.47 -11.77 5.42
CA ARG A 27 4.51 -11.77 4.39
C ARG A 27 4.51 -10.47 3.60
N VAL A 28 5.69 -9.88 3.39
CA VAL A 28 5.82 -8.69 2.53
C VAL A 28 5.57 -9.10 1.08
N VAL A 29 4.50 -8.57 0.49
CA VAL A 29 4.09 -8.85 -0.90
C VAL A 29 4.61 -7.80 -1.87
N VAL A 30 4.74 -6.54 -1.44
CA VAL A 30 5.33 -5.48 -2.26
C VAL A 30 6.14 -4.51 -1.40
N THR A 31 7.21 -3.95 -1.97
CA THR A 31 7.95 -2.84 -1.38
C THR A 31 7.93 -1.68 -2.36
N VAL A 32 7.31 -0.58 -1.94
CA VAL A 32 7.21 0.67 -2.70
C VAL A 32 8.33 1.59 -2.21
N ALA A 33 9.16 2.11 -3.11
CA ALA A 33 10.29 2.98 -2.78
C ALA A 33 10.31 4.26 -3.64
N GLY A 34 11.06 5.27 -3.18
CA GLY A 34 11.22 6.55 -3.87
C GLY A 34 9.91 7.34 -3.98
N ARG A 35 9.71 8.04 -5.10
CA ARG A 35 8.54 8.92 -5.32
C ARG A 35 7.19 8.19 -5.24
N ALA A 36 7.19 6.89 -5.51
CA ALA A 36 6.01 6.04 -5.36
C ALA A 36 5.62 5.87 -3.89
N ALA A 37 6.62 5.71 -3.01
CA ALA A 37 6.43 5.57 -1.58
C ALA A 37 5.89 6.86 -0.98
N GLU A 38 6.45 8.01 -1.38
CA GLU A 38 5.98 9.32 -0.94
C GLU A 38 4.53 9.59 -1.36
N ARG A 39 4.16 9.25 -2.60
CA ARG A 39 2.78 9.37 -3.08
C ARG A 39 1.82 8.46 -2.32
N LEU A 40 2.25 7.22 -2.04
CA LEU A 40 1.42 6.28 -1.29
C LEU A 40 1.27 6.72 0.17
N ALA A 41 2.34 7.20 0.83
CA ALA A 41 2.28 7.77 2.17
C ALA A 41 1.30 8.95 2.21
N ALA A 42 1.42 9.91 1.29
CA ALA A 42 0.52 11.05 1.21
C ALA A 42 -0.94 10.62 0.98
N ALA A 43 -1.18 9.63 0.12
CA ALA A 43 -2.54 9.11 -0.10
C ALA A 43 -3.11 8.41 1.15
N LEU A 44 -2.29 7.66 1.89
CA LEU A 44 -2.68 7.00 3.14
C LEU A 44 -3.00 8.01 4.25
N GLU A 45 -2.26 9.12 4.31
CA GLU A 45 -2.50 10.24 5.23
C GLU A 45 -3.78 11.00 4.90
N GLN A 46 -4.13 11.09 3.60
CA GLN A 46 -5.36 11.75 3.13
C GLN A 46 -6.60 10.83 3.17
N ALA A 47 -6.41 9.52 3.37
CA ALA A 47 -7.51 8.57 3.40
C ALA A 47 -8.42 8.84 4.61
N ALA A 48 -9.70 9.05 4.34
CA ALA A 48 -10.71 9.33 5.36
C ALA A 48 -11.04 8.10 6.22
N ASP A 49 -10.97 6.91 5.62
CA ASP A 49 -11.40 5.66 6.24
C ASP A 49 -10.41 4.53 5.97
N ASP A 50 -10.49 3.47 6.79
CA ASP A 50 -9.65 2.28 6.64
C ASP A 50 -9.91 1.54 5.32
N HIS A 51 -11.13 1.65 4.78
CA HIS A 51 -11.46 1.09 3.47
C HIS A 51 -10.66 1.74 2.33
N GLU A 52 -10.53 3.07 2.34
CA GLU A 52 -9.70 3.82 1.39
C GLU A 52 -8.22 3.43 1.51
N ARG A 53 -7.73 3.25 2.74
CA ARG A 53 -6.36 2.76 2.98
C ARG A 53 -6.14 1.38 2.37
N GLN A 54 -7.06 0.44 2.60
CA GLN A 54 -7.01 -0.90 2.02
C GLN A 54 -7.02 -0.85 0.48
N LEU A 55 -7.85 0.00 -0.13
CA LEU A 55 -7.87 0.18 -1.60
C LEU A 55 -6.53 0.72 -2.14
N LEU A 56 -5.91 1.68 -1.44
CA LEU A 56 -4.60 2.23 -1.80
C LEU A 56 -3.51 1.14 -1.74
N LEU A 57 -3.51 0.32 -0.69
CA LEU A 57 -2.58 -0.80 -0.52
C LEU A 57 -2.82 -1.90 -1.56
N ALA A 58 -4.07 -2.23 -1.86
CA ALA A 58 -4.45 -3.16 -2.92
C ALA A 58 -3.98 -2.67 -4.30
N LYS A 59 -4.08 -1.37 -4.56
CA LYS A 59 -3.60 -0.75 -5.81
C LYS A 59 -2.07 -0.79 -5.90
N ALA A 60 -1.37 -0.58 -4.79
CA ALA A 60 0.08 -0.68 -4.70
C ALA A 60 0.58 -2.11 -4.92
N THR A 61 -0.13 -3.12 -4.39
CA THR A 61 0.21 -4.54 -4.54
C THR A 61 -0.19 -5.11 -5.91
N GLY A 62 -1.27 -4.61 -6.51
CA GLY A 62 -1.87 -5.20 -7.71
C GLY A 62 -1.32 -4.71 -9.06
N ASN A 63 -0.86 -3.47 -9.20
CA ASN A 63 -0.58 -2.95 -10.56
C ASN A 63 0.30 -1.68 -10.65
N TYR A 64 1.31 -1.50 -9.79
CA TYR A 64 2.21 -0.34 -9.93
C TYR A 64 3.14 -0.41 -11.18
N LYS A 65 3.07 -1.48 -11.97
CA LYS A 65 3.99 -1.79 -13.09
C LYS A 65 3.93 -0.85 -14.31
N ARG A 66 3.16 0.25 -14.30
CA ARG A 66 3.05 1.18 -15.45
C ARG A 66 3.28 2.67 -15.15
N GLY A 67 3.63 3.05 -13.92
CA GLY A 67 3.65 4.46 -13.53
C GLY A 67 5.00 5.22 -13.66
N ASN A 68 6.12 4.53 -13.86
CA ASN A 68 7.45 5.16 -13.77
C ASN A 68 8.04 5.65 -15.11
N GLU A 69 7.23 5.77 -16.16
CA GLU A 69 7.66 6.30 -17.47
C GLU A 69 6.98 7.64 -17.81
N ARG A 70 7.12 8.64 -16.94
CA ARG A 70 6.97 10.03 -17.40
C ARG A 70 8.07 10.91 -16.79
N ARG A 71 9.13 11.00 -17.60
CA ARG A 71 9.97 12.16 -17.96
C ARG A 71 9.72 13.47 -17.20
#